data_AF-A0A1A7Z2K7-F1
#
_entry.id   AF-A0A1A7Z2K7-F1
#
_cell.length_a   1.000
_cell.length_b   1.000
_cell.length_c   1.000
_cell.angle_alpha   90.00
_cell.angle_beta   90.00
_cell.angle_gamma   90.00
#
_symmetry.space_group_name_H-M   'P 1'
#
loop_
_entity.id
_entity.type
_entity.pdbx_description
1 polymer ?
#
loop_
_entity_poly.entity_id
_entity_poly.type
_entity_poly.pdbx_seq_one_letter_code
_entity_poly.pdbx_strand_id
1 'polypeptide(L)'
;WESERVLSFIPPDGNFRLMSYHVSSQNLVAIPVYVKQNISFLETGTCGRLDITIGPKQTMGKMVEGLKVTIHMPKTVLSVNLTATQGNHTYDLTAKVLVWDVGKLNPQKLPNLRGSLSMQSGFPKPEENPSINMDLKIQQLAISGLKVSRLDMFGEKYKPFKGVKYLTKAGKFQLRT
;
A
#
# COMPACT_ATOMS: atom_id res chain seq x y z
N TRP A 1 -25.28 21.45 -3.63
CA TRP A 1 -23.83 21.18 -3.80
C TRP A 1 -23.08 22.38 -4.39
N GLU A 2 -23.47 22.92 -5.55
CA GLU A 2 -22.67 23.91 -6.31
C GLU A 2 -22.40 25.24 -5.58
N SER A 3 -23.31 25.73 -4.74
CA SER A 3 -23.12 26.98 -4.00
C SER A 3 -22.57 26.76 -2.58
N GLU A 4 -23.13 25.78 -1.85
CA GLU A 4 -22.91 25.63 -0.41
C GLU A 4 -21.97 24.47 -0.02
N ARG A 5 -21.58 23.62 -0.98
CA ARG A 5 -20.85 22.36 -0.72
C ARG A 5 -21.56 21.44 0.28
N VAL A 6 -22.90 21.55 0.35
CA VAL A 6 -23.79 20.71 1.16
C VAL A 6 -24.44 19.63 0.28
N LEU A 7 -24.51 18.42 0.82
CA LEU A 7 -25.29 17.31 0.30
C LEU A 7 -26.57 17.19 1.15
N SER A 8 -27.71 17.54 0.56
CA SER A 8 -29.04 17.42 1.17
C SER A 8 -29.81 16.30 0.48
N PHE A 9 -30.35 15.35 1.25
CA PHE A 9 -31.07 14.19 0.72
C PHE A 9 -31.92 13.52 1.81
N ILE A 10 -32.92 12.76 1.39
CA ILE A 10 -33.66 11.83 2.26
C ILE A 10 -33.00 10.46 2.10
N PRO A 11 -32.40 9.87 3.15
CA PRO A 11 -31.71 8.59 3.06
C PRO A 11 -32.69 7.44 2.77
N PRO A 12 -32.34 6.50 1.88
CA PRO A 12 -32.95 5.18 1.88
C PRO A 12 -32.64 4.42 3.18
N ASP A 13 -33.49 3.46 3.53
CA ASP A 13 -33.24 2.60 4.69
C ASP A 13 -32.06 1.64 4.44
N GLY A 14 -31.26 1.44 5.49
CA GLY A 14 -30.14 0.50 5.48
C GLY A 14 -28.86 1.05 4.82
N ASN A 15 -28.10 0.16 4.18
CA ASN A 15 -26.79 0.47 3.61
C ASN A 15 -26.92 0.93 2.16
N PHE A 16 -26.45 2.14 1.85
CA PHE A 16 -26.38 2.65 0.49
C PHE A 16 -25.10 3.45 0.25
N ARG A 17 -24.77 3.65 -1.03
CA ARG A 17 -23.63 4.47 -1.44
C ARG A 17 -24.11 5.89 -1.72
N LEU A 18 -23.82 6.82 -0.80
CA LEU A 18 -24.21 8.23 -0.96
C LEU A 18 -23.56 8.90 -2.17
N MET A 19 -22.24 8.70 -2.37
CA MET A 19 -21.52 9.30 -3.49
C MET A 19 -20.27 8.49 -3.86
N SER A 20 -19.75 8.73 -5.07
CA SER A 20 -18.41 8.35 -5.52
C SER A 20 -17.74 9.59 -6.08
N TYR A 21 -16.46 9.77 -5.80
CA TYR A 21 -15.72 10.95 -6.23
C TYR A 21 -14.28 10.59 -6.61
N HIS A 22 -13.68 11.44 -7.43
CA HIS A 22 -12.25 11.43 -7.73
C HIS A 22 -11.62 12.71 -7.16
N VAL A 23 -10.41 12.59 -6.64
CA VAL A 23 -9.65 13.74 -6.13
C VAL A 23 -9.02 14.45 -7.33
N SER A 24 -9.15 15.79 -7.39
CA SER A 24 -8.55 16.60 -8.44
C SER A 24 -7.02 16.47 -8.47
N SER A 25 -6.44 16.44 -9.68
CA SER A 25 -5.00 16.37 -9.93
C SER A 25 -4.22 17.62 -9.50
N GLN A 26 -4.91 18.72 -9.20
CA GLN A 26 -4.30 19.96 -8.72
C GLN A 26 -3.72 19.83 -7.31
N ASN A 27 -4.15 18.82 -6.54
CA ASN A 27 -3.61 18.52 -5.22
C ASN A 27 -2.60 17.38 -5.30
N LEU A 28 -1.38 17.61 -4.79
CA LEU A 28 -0.41 16.54 -4.59
C LEU A 28 -1.00 15.50 -3.62
N VAL A 29 -1.21 14.28 -4.11
CA VAL A 29 -1.68 13.17 -3.27
C VAL A 29 -0.57 12.77 -2.31
N ALA A 30 -0.86 12.81 -1.02
CA ALA A 30 0.09 12.39 0.00
C ALA A 30 0.44 10.90 -0.21
N ILE A 31 1.73 10.57 -0.23
CA ILE A 31 2.18 9.18 -0.36
C ILE A 31 2.44 8.66 1.07
N PRO A 32 1.73 7.61 1.52
CA PRO A 32 1.76 7.24 2.94
C PRO A 32 3.05 6.52 3.34
N VAL A 33 3.67 5.78 2.42
CA VAL A 33 4.88 4.99 2.68
C VAL A 33 5.92 5.22 1.58
N TYR A 34 7.19 5.10 1.93
CA TYR A 34 8.29 5.05 0.97
C TYR A 34 8.98 3.69 1.04
N VAL A 35 9.62 3.31 -0.06
CA VAL A 35 10.42 2.09 -0.16
C VAL A 35 11.83 2.48 -0.53
N LYS A 36 12.80 2.10 0.29
CA LYS A 36 14.22 2.08 -0.08
C LYS A 36 14.53 0.68 -0.57
N GLN A 37 14.98 0.58 -1.81
CA GLN A 37 15.27 -0.68 -2.45
C GLN A 37 16.70 -0.67 -2.99
N ASN A 38 17.37 -1.81 -2.89
CA ASN A 38 18.63 -2.10 -3.55
C ASN A 38 18.50 -3.50 -4.13
N ILE A 39 18.11 -3.54 -5.40
CA ILE A 39 18.04 -4.77 -6.20
C ILE A 39 19.21 -4.76 -7.16
N SER A 40 20.05 -5.79 -7.08
CA SER A 40 21.16 -5.97 -7.99
C SER A 40 21.26 -7.41 -8.47
N PHE A 41 21.54 -7.58 -9.76
CA PHE A 41 21.80 -8.85 -10.40
C PHE A 41 23.25 -8.84 -10.89
N LEU A 42 24.02 -9.90 -10.64
CA LEU A 42 25.40 -9.99 -11.09
C LEU A 42 25.43 -10.27 -12.61
N GLU A 43 26.29 -9.56 -13.35
CA GLU A 43 26.38 -9.66 -14.82
C GLU A 43 26.77 -11.04 -15.33
N THR A 44 27.55 -11.78 -14.57
CA THR A 44 28.02 -13.15 -14.87
C THR A 44 27.57 -14.16 -13.82
N GLY A 45 26.69 -13.76 -12.90
CA GLY A 45 26.43 -14.51 -11.67
C GLY A 45 25.11 -15.26 -11.67
N THR A 46 25.15 -16.47 -11.12
CA THR A 46 23.99 -17.25 -10.64
C THR A 46 23.36 -16.65 -9.38
N CYS A 47 23.68 -15.41 -9.03
CA CYS A 47 23.35 -14.79 -7.75
C CYS A 47 22.96 -13.32 -7.92
N GLY A 48 21.93 -12.90 -7.21
CA GLY A 48 21.49 -11.52 -7.07
C GLY A 48 21.31 -11.15 -5.59
N ARG A 49 21.14 -9.85 -5.32
CA ARG A 49 20.87 -9.33 -3.99
C ARG A 49 19.56 -8.54 -3.99
N LEU A 50 18.78 -8.75 -2.95
CA LEU A 50 17.55 -8.02 -2.68
C LEU A 50 17.69 -7.39 -1.30
N ASP A 51 17.49 -6.08 -1.20
CA ASP A 51 17.34 -5.37 0.07
C ASP A 51 16.22 -4.35 -0.06
N ILE A 52 15.16 -4.52 0.73
CA ILE A 52 13.98 -3.66 0.72
C ILE A 52 13.69 -3.22 2.14
N THR A 53 13.62 -1.91 2.35
CA THR A 53 13.19 -1.29 3.60
C THR A 53 11.99 -0.41 3.35
N ILE A 54 10.93 -0.58 4.14
CA ILE A 54 9.71 0.22 4.03
C ILE A 54 9.62 1.17 5.22
N GLY A 55 9.30 2.42 4.96
CA GLY A 55 9.12 3.41 6.02
C GLY A 55 7.89 4.31 5.81
N PRO A 56 7.38 4.93 6.88
CA PRO A 56 6.29 5.89 6.78
C PRO A 56 6.79 7.18 6.11
N LYS A 57 5.98 7.79 5.24
CA LYS A 57 6.27 9.08 4.61
C LYS A 57 5.24 10.14 5.05
N GLN A 58 4.03 10.14 4.49
CA GLN A 58 2.97 11.08 4.84
C GLN A 58 1.74 10.36 5.41
N THR A 59 1.90 9.71 6.57
CA THR A 59 0.81 8.99 7.25
C THR A 59 -0.05 9.86 8.15
N MET A 60 0.29 11.15 8.34
CA MET A 60 -0.36 12.07 9.28
C MET A 60 -0.44 11.50 10.71
N GLY A 61 0.59 10.77 11.13
CA GLY A 61 0.67 10.12 12.44
C GLY A 61 -0.25 8.90 12.61
N LYS A 62 -0.94 8.46 11.55
CA LYS A 62 -1.78 7.27 11.57
C LYS A 62 -0.96 6.00 11.28
N MET A 63 -1.35 4.91 11.93
CA MET A 63 -0.68 3.62 11.77
C MET A 63 -1.06 2.97 10.44
N VAL A 64 -0.06 2.47 9.73
CA VAL A 64 -0.26 1.66 8.52
C VAL A 64 -0.37 0.19 8.94
N GLU A 65 -1.43 -0.47 8.50
CA GLU A 65 -1.75 -1.86 8.83
C GLU A 65 -1.97 -2.68 7.55
N GLY A 66 -1.86 -4.01 7.67
CA GLY A 66 -2.05 -4.92 6.54
C GLY A 66 -1.10 -4.64 5.40
N LEU A 67 0.13 -4.21 5.72
CA LEU A 67 1.17 -3.93 4.74
C LEU A 67 1.67 -5.24 4.14
N LYS A 68 1.43 -5.41 2.84
CA LYS A 68 1.86 -6.58 2.08
C LYS A 68 2.59 -6.13 0.83
N VAL A 69 3.74 -6.71 0.57
CA VAL A 69 4.55 -6.44 -0.62
C VAL A 69 4.48 -7.64 -1.55
N THR A 70 4.24 -7.38 -2.82
CA THR A 70 4.19 -8.40 -3.88
C THR A 70 5.13 -8.01 -5.01
N ILE A 71 6.13 -8.84 -5.27
CA ILE A 71 7.16 -8.62 -6.28
C ILE A 71 7.09 -9.75 -7.30
N HIS A 72 6.90 -9.38 -8.56
CA HIS A 72 6.96 -10.34 -9.67
C HIS A 72 8.41 -10.45 -10.11
N MET A 73 9.05 -11.57 -9.75
CA MET A 73 10.45 -11.80 -10.03
C MET A 73 10.68 -12.18 -11.50
N PRO A 74 11.87 -11.87 -12.05
CA PRO A 74 12.28 -12.38 -13.35
C PRO A 74 12.20 -13.91 -13.40
N LYS A 75 11.88 -14.46 -14.58
CA LYS A 75 11.77 -15.92 -14.78
C LYS A 75 13.06 -16.68 -14.44
N THR A 76 14.19 -15.99 -14.52
CA THR A 76 15.53 -16.52 -14.20
C THR A 76 15.75 -16.79 -12.72
N VAL A 77 14.91 -16.27 -11.81
CA VAL A 77 15.05 -16.49 -10.35
C VAL A 77 14.54 -17.88 -9.98
N LEU A 78 15.44 -18.72 -9.44
CA LEU A 78 15.16 -20.10 -9.04
C LEU A 78 14.86 -20.24 -7.55
N SER A 79 15.52 -19.47 -6.69
CA SER A 79 15.24 -19.50 -5.25
C SER A 79 15.54 -18.15 -4.62
N VAL A 80 14.92 -17.90 -3.47
CA VAL A 80 15.16 -16.70 -2.67
C VAL A 80 15.58 -17.13 -1.28
N ASN A 81 16.70 -16.59 -0.79
CA ASN A 81 17.16 -16.80 0.58
C ASN A 81 17.17 -15.45 1.27
N LEU A 82 16.03 -15.11 1.87
CA LEU A 82 15.76 -13.79 2.43
C LEU A 82 15.53 -13.89 3.94
N THR A 83 15.94 -12.85 4.64
CA THR A 83 15.67 -12.65 6.06
C THR A 83 14.81 -11.41 6.22
N ALA A 84 13.63 -11.58 6.80
CA ALA A 84 12.74 -10.48 7.16
C ALA A 84 12.99 -10.08 8.62
N THR A 85 13.17 -8.79 8.90
CA THR A 85 13.26 -8.28 10.28
C THR A 85 11.89 -8.20 10.97
N GLN A 86 10.82 -8.27 10.18
CA GLN A 86 9.44 -8.28 10.61
C GLN A 86 8.56 -8.99 9.57
N GLY A 87 7.59 -9.76 10.05
CA GLY A 87 6.63 -10.46 9.20
C GLY A 87 7.21 -11.71 8.54
N ASN A 88 6.45 -12.28 7.61
CA ASN A 88 6.81 -13.52 6.92
C ASN A 88 6.84 -13.31 5.42
N HIS A 89 7.70 -14.04 4.72
CA HIS A 89 7.77 -14.01 3.27
C HIS A 89 7.58 -15.41 2.68
N THR A 90 6.99 -15.48 1.51
CA THR A 90 6.80 -16.70 0.74
C THR A 90 7.19 -16.43 -0.71
N TYR A 91 7.79 -17.42 -1.36
CA TYR A 91 8.13 -17.35 -2.77
C TYR A 91 7.50 -18.50 -3.52
N ASP A 92 6.64 -18.18 -4.47
CA ASP A 92 6.06 -19.15 -5.39
C ASP A 92 6.97 -19.30 -6.60
N LEU A 93 7.57 -20.48 -6.74
CA LEU A 93 8.48 -20.81 -7.83
C LEU A 93 7.79 -20.84 -9.20
N THR A 94 6.52 -21.24 -9.23
CA THR A 94 5.72 -21.42 -10.44
C THR A 94 5.21 -20.07 -10.92
N ALA A 95 4.62 -19.29 -10.02
CA ALA A 95 4.12 -17.95 -10.33
C ALA A 95 5.25 -16.90 -10.42
N LYS A 96 6.45 -17.21 -9.92
CA LYS A 96 7.58 -16.27 -9.75
C LYS A 96 7.20 -15.05 -8.92
N VAL A 97 6.39 -15.24 -7.89
CA VAL A 97 5.89 -14.16 -7.03
C VAL A 97 6.50 -14.30 -5.64
N LEU A 98 7.23 -13.26 -5.22
CA LEU A 98 7.63 -13.07 -3.83
C LEU A 98 6.57 -12.23 -3.13
N VAL A 99 6.01 -12.79 -2.06
CA VAL A 99 5.07 -12.11 -1.18
C VAL A 99 5.74 -11.91 0.17
N TRP A 100 5.72 -10.69 0.69
CA TRP A 100 6.15 -10.37 2.04
C TRP A 100 4.99 -9.72 2.81
N ASP A 101 4.47 -10.43 3.80
CA ASP A 101 3.46 -9.92 4.72
C ASP A 101 4.15 -9.29 5.94
N VAL A 102 4.16 -7.96 5.98
CA VAL A 102 4.81 -7.16 7.03
C VAL A 102 3.88 -6.95 8.23
N GLY A 103 2.57 -6.93 7.99
CA GLY A 103 1.56 -6.59 8.99
C GLY A 103 1.49 -5.08 9.26
N LYS A 104 1.92 -4.65 10.46
CA LYS A 104 1.80 -3.25 10.92
C LYS A 104 3.12 -2.51 10.82
N LEU A 105 3.11 -1.30 10.28
CA LEU A 105 4.31 -0.49 10.15
C LEU A 105 4.61 0.25 11.46
N ASN A 106 5.77 -0.04 12.06
CA ASN A 106 6.24 0.62 13.26
C ASN A 106 7.33 1.67 12.89
N PRO A 107 7.14 2.97 13.16
CA PRO A 107 8.13 4.00 12.85
C PRO A 107 9.49 3.81 13.55
N GLN A 108 9.50 3.21 14.76
CA GLN A 108 10.71 3.04 15.57
C GLN A 108 11.62 1.93 15.04
N LYS A 109 11.06 0.93 14.37
CA LYS A 109 11.80 -0.19 13.78
C LYS A 109 11.28 -0.47 12.39
N LEU A 110 11.99 0.07 11.40
CA LEU A 110 11.60 -0.08 10.01
C LEU A 110 11.71 -1.56 9.57
N PRO A 111 10.64 -2.13 8.98
CA PRO A 111 10.69 -3.47 8.43
C PRO A 111 11.64 -3.51 7.25
N ASN A 112 12.45 -4.57 7.21
CA ASN A 112 13.45 -4.82 6.20
C ASN A 112 13.35 -6.29 5.74
N LEU A 113 13.52 -6.50 4.44
CA LEU A 113 13.64 -7.80 3.81
C LEU A 113 14.91 -7.79 2.97
N ARG A 114 15.91 -8.58 3.38
CA ARG A 114 17.19 -8.62 2.70
C ARG A 114 17.73 -10.03 2.53
N GLY A 115 18.50 -10.27 1.47
CA GLY A 115 19.19 -11.53 1.26
C GLY A 115 19.64 -11.73 -0.18
N SER A 116 19.86 -12.99 -0.54
CA SER A 116 20.34 -13.39 -1.86
C SER A 116 19.25 -14.06 -2.69
N LEU A 117 19.35 -13.88 -4.00
CA LEU A 117 18.50 -14.52 -5.01
C LEU A 117 19.38 -15.48 -5.80
N SER A 118 18.96 -16.72 -6.00
CA SER A 118 19.65 -17.64 -6.89
C SER A 118 19.03 -17.57 -8.28
N MET A 119 19.86 -17.45 -9.29
CA MET A 119 19.46 -17.30 -10.68
C MET A 119 19.97 -18.45 -11.54
N GLN A 120 19.24 -18.75 -12.61
CA GLN A 120 19.65 -19.74 -13.59
C GLN A 120 20.92 -19.28 -14.31
N SER A 121 21.90 -20.18 -14.42
CA SER A 121 23.15 -19.94 -15.14
C SER A 121 22.92 -19.78 -16.65
N GLY A 122 23.74 -18.96 -17.30
CA GLY A 122 23.73 -18.79 -18.76
C GLY A 122 22.67 -17.83 -19.30
N PHE A 123 21.85 -17.22 -18.44
CA PHE A 123 20.94 -16.15 -18.83
C PHE A 123 21.56 -14.77 -18.57
N PRO A 124 21.33 -13.78 -19.46
CA PRO A 124 21.77 -12.42 -19.23
C PRO A 124 21.06 -11.82 -18.02
N LYS A 125 21.67 -10.79 -17.42
CA LYS A 125 21.00 -10.00 -16.38
C LYS A 125 19.63 -9.48 -16.90
N PRO A 126 18.60 -9.45 -16.06
CA PRO A 126 17.35 -8.77 -16.40
C PRO A 126 17.63 -7.32 -16.81
N GLU A 127 16.97 -6.84 -17.86
CA GLU A 127 17.12 -5.47 -18.35
C GLU A 127 16.59 -4.44 -17.35
N GLU A 128 15.56 -4.81 -16.57
CA GLU A 128 14.95 -3.96 -15.55
C GLU A 128 14.75 -4.71 -14.23
N ASN A 129 14.80 -3.96 -13.14
CA ASN A 129 14.45 -4.48 -11.83
C ASN A 129 12.94 -4.77 -11.74
N PRO A 130 12.54 -5.78 -10.96
CA PRO A 130 11.13 -6.11 -10.80
C PRO A 130 10.39 -5.01 -10.04
N SER A 131 9.17 -4.70 -10.51
CA SER A 131 8.30 -3.74 -9.83
C SER A 131 7.80 -4.26 -8.48
N ILE A 132 7.68 -3.36 -7.52
CA ILE A 132 7.22 -3.64 -6.16
C ILE A 132 5.76 -3.18 -6.04
N ASN A 133 4.84 -4.11 -5.85
CA ASN A 133 3.43 -3.81 -5.58
C ASN A 133 3.17 -3.84 -4.08
N MET A 134 2.32 -2.95 -3.59
CA MET A 134 2.06 -2.80 -2.17
C MET A 134 0.56 -2.68 -1.89
N ASP A 135 0.10 -3.51 -0.96
CA ASP A 135 -1.20 -3.34 -0.32
C ASP A 135 -0.99 -2.76 1.08
N LEU A 136 -1.85 -1.82 1.46
CA LEU A 136 -1.85 -1.24 2.81
C LEU A 136 -3.23 -0.71 3.17
N LYS A 137 -3.42 -0.52 4.48
CA LYS A 137 -4.64 0.04 5.07
C LYS A 137 -4.27 1.06 6.15
N ILE A 138 -4.94 2.22 6.14
CA ILE A 138 -4.76 3.25 7.17
C ILE A 138 -6.12 3.64 7.70
N GLN A 139 -6.35 3.35 8.99
CA GLN A 139 -7.59 3.71 9.67
C GLN A 139 -7.57 5.19 10.09
N GLN A 140 -8.75 5.81 10.18
CA GLN A 140 -8.92 7.19 10.61
C GLN A 140 -8.19 8.21 9.71
N LEU A 141 -7.93 7.86 8.45
CA LEU A 141 -7.30 8.73 7.47
C LEU A 141 -8.06 8.69 6.15
N ALA A 142 -8.40 9.86 5.64
CA ALA A 142 -8.77 10.06 4.24
C ALA A 142 -7.60 10.75 3.54
N ILE A 143 -6.87 10.01 2.71
CA ILE A 143 -5.66 10.52 2.05
C ILE A 143 -5.94 11.67 1.07
N SER A 144 -7.20 11.83 0.65
CA SER A 144 -7.70 12.97 -0.11
C SER A 144 -7.74 14.29 0.68
N GLY A 145 -7.59 14.24 2.00
CA GLY A 145 -7.82 15.37 2.90
C GLY A 145 -9.30 15.66 3.18
N LEU A 146 -10.23 14.88 2.61
CA LEU A 146 -11.66 15.07 2.82
C LEU A 146 -12.03 14.81 4.28
N LYS A 147 -12.70 15.78 4.90
CA LYS A 147 -13.24 15.68 6.26
C LYS A 147 -14.69 16.14 6.28
N VAL A 148 -15.57 15.30 6.84
CA VAL A 148 -16.95 15.65 7.14
C VAL A 148 -16.95 16.73 8.22
N SER A 149 -17.57 17.86 7.91
CA SER A 149 -17.71 18.98 8.85
C SER A 149 -18.87 18.76 9.81
N ARG A 150 -20.08 18.51 9.29
CA ARG A 150 -21.29 18.28 10.08
C ARG A 150 -22.25 17.34 9.36
N LEU A 151 -23.10 16.67 10.13
CA LEU A 151 -24.25 15.91 9.65
C LEU A 151 -25.47 16.32 10.46
N ASP A 152 -26.50 16.81 9.79
CA ASP A 152 -27.73 17.32 10.41
C ASP A 152 -28.94 16.55 9.94
N MET A 153 -29.90 16.40 10.84
CA MET A 153 -31.16 15.72 10.59
C MET A 153 -32.28 16.71 10.89
N PHE A 154 -33.21 16.80 9.95
CA PHE A 154 -34.40 17.65 10.03
C PHE A 154 -35.64 16.76 9.87
N GLY A 155 -36.79 17.23 10.35
CA GLY A 155 -38.06 16.50 10.24
C GLY A 155 -38.31 15.46 11.34
N GLU A 156 -37.30 15.11 12.13
CA GLU A 156 -37.39 14.10 13.19
C GLU A 156 -37.00 14.66 14.56
N LYS A 157 -37.72 14.27 15.62
CA LYS A 157 -37.54 14.80 16.98
C LYS A 157 -36.46 14.07 17.79
N TYR A 158 -36.10 12.85 17.40
CA TYR A 158 -35.10 12.06 18.13
C TYR A 158 -33.67 12.52 17.81
N LYS A 159 -32.72 12.19 18.70
CA LYS A 159 -31.30 12.52 18.54
C LYS A 159 -30.51 11.23 18.23
N PRO A 160 -30.26 10.89 16.96
CA PRO A 160 -29.51 9.69 16.62
C PRO A 160 -28.04 9.86 16.95
N PHE A 161 -27.37 8.73 17.16
CA PHE A 161 -25.92 8.69 17.14
C PHE A 161 -25.42 8.92 15.71
N LYS A 162 -24.48 9.86 15.54
CA LYS A 162 -23.89 10.22 14.24
C LYS A 162 -22.39 9.92 14.30
N GLY A 163 -21.93 9.00 13.47
CA GLY A 163 -20.54 8.58 13.41
C GLY A 163 -19.98 8.69 11.99
N VAL A 164 -18.68 9.00 11.89
CA VAL A 164 -17.94 8.94 10.64
C VAL A 164 -16.67 8.13 10.84
N LYS A 165 -16.35 7.26 9.88
CA LYS A 165 -15.12 6.49 9.86
C LYS A 165 -14.41 6.72 8.54
N TYR A 166 -13.14 7.12 8.62
CA TYR A 166 -12.26 7.23 7.46
C TYR A 166 -11.40 5.99 7.32
N LEU A 167 -11.21 5.56 6.09
CA LEU A 167 -10.38 4.42 5.76
C LEU A 167 -9.70 4.66 4.41
N THR A 168 -8.37 4.62 4.42
CA THR A 168 -7.58 4.58 3.20
C THR A 168 -7.13 3.15 2.96
N LYS A 169 -7.28 2.65 1.74
CA LYS A 169 -6.73 1.37 1.28
C LYS A 169 -5.91 1.63 0.01
N ALA A 170 -4.82 0.89 -0.18
CA ALA A 170 -4.17 0.87 -1.48
C ALA A 170 -5.10 0.28 -2.54
N GLY A 171 -5.08 0.90 -3.72
CA GLY A 171 -5.53 0.28 -4.97
C GLY A 171 -4.33 -0.31 -5.69
N LYS A 172 -4.07 0.16 -6.92
CA LYS A 172 -2.83 -0.18 -7.65
C LYS A 172 -1.68 0.72 -7.19
N PHE A 173 -0.99 0.35 -6.11
CA PHE A 173 0.17 1.08 -5.62
C PHE A 173 1.46 0.33 -5.98
N GLN A 174 2.15 0.82 -7.02
CA GLN A 174 3.33 0.19 -7.60
C GLN A 174 4.52 1.15 -7.55
N LEU A 175 5.67 0.63 -7.14
CA LEU A 175 6.96 1.31 -7.17
C LEU A 175 7.87 0.62 -8.20
N ARG A 176 8.38 1.40 -9.15
CA ARG A 176 9.40 0.95 -10.11
C ARG A 176 10.79 1.23 -9.55
N THR A 177 11.71 0.32 -9.82
CA THR A 177 13.00 0.14 -9.14
C THR A 177 14.18 0.23 -10.10
#